data_AF-A0AAU2JI38-F1
#
_entry.id   AF-A0AAU2JI38-F1
#
_cell.length_a   1.000
_cell.length_b   1.000
_cell.length_c   1.000
_cell.angle_alpha   90.00
_cell.angle_beta   90.00
_cell.angle_gamma   90.00
#
_symmetry.space_group_name_H-M   'P 1'
#
loop_
_entity.id
_entity.type
_entity.pdbx_description
1 polymer ?
#
loop_
_entity_poly.entity_id
_entity_poly.type
_entity_poly.pdbx_seq_one_letter_code
_entity_poly.pdbx_strand_id
1 'polypeptide(L)'
;MRTAQRLTEQDELRITLWAEMTVAAHLLGWFTPLPGEAMRHDLAPHWTSDRRLVECSIGQAVDRAVHSRVGAVGSPGALAEHVAALMRAQLDGDDPCPVAEPQWKAGKGARTRQYYHGRYTPSVLEKAVGCGDPSEEWARRFARVLACFERRPRKPVASPRP
;
A
#
# COMPACT_ATOMS: atom_id res chain seq x y z
N MET A 1 0.26 25.47 10.39
CA MET A 1 0.34 24.19 11.14
C MET A 1 -0.84 23.24 10.93
N ARG A 2 -2.02 23.69 10.46
CA ARG A 2 -3.20 22.85 10.17
C ARG A 2 -3.33 22.36 8.71
N THR A 3 -2.49 22.86 7.80
CA THR A 3 -2.63 22.66 6.33
C THR A 3 -2.20 21.26 5.87
N ALA A 4 -1.19 20.67 6.51
CA ALA A 4 -0.82 19.26 6.34
C ALA A 4 -1.79 18.29 7.07
N GLN A 5 -2.67 18.81 7.93
CA GLN A 5 -3.64 18.04 8.73
C GLN A 5 -4.92 17.72 7.93
N ARG A 6 -5.03 18.24 6.70
CA ARG A 6 -6.13 18.03 5.74
C ARG A 6 -5.56 17.87 4.32
N LEU A 7 -4.56 17.00 4.09
CA LEU A 7 -4.78 16.04 3.01
C LEU A 7 -6.05 15.34 3.48
N THR A 8 -7.18 15.67 2.86
CA THR A 8 -8.55 15.34 3.32
C THR A 8 -8.52 14.02 4.08
N GLU A 9 -9.04 13.88 5.29
CA GLU A 9 -8.83 12.66 6.13
C GLU A 9 -9.01 11.35 5.33
N GLN A 10 -9.88 11.39 4.32
CA GLN A 10 -10.09 10.37 3.30
C GLN A 10 -8.85 10.06 2.42
N ASP A 11 -8.09 11.04 1.95
CA ASP A 11 -6.85 10.88 1.19
C ASP A 11 -5.71 10.37 2.04
N GLU A 12 -5.58 10.83 3.29
CA GLU A 12 -4.62 10.24 4.24
C GLU A 12 -4.97 8.76 4.49
N LEU A 13 -6.25 8.45 4.68
CA LEU A 13 -6.73 7.06 4.80
C LEU A 13 -6.44 6.24 3.55
N ARG A 14 -6.60 6.81 2.34
CA ARG A 14 -6.32 6.15 1.06
C ARG A 14 -4.84 5.87 0.85
N ILE A 15 -3.98 6.85 1.11
CA ILE A 15 -2.51 6.67 1.05
C ILE A 15 -2.07 5.61 2.05
N THR A 16 -2.61 5.66 3.27
CA THR A 16 -2.29 4.67 4.32
C THR A 16 -2.73 3.27 3.92
N LEU A 17 -3.97 3.11 3.44
CA LEU A 17 -4.48 1.83 2.95
C LEU A 17 -3.67 1.30 1.77
N TRP A 18 -3.30 2.17 0.84
CA TRP A 18 -2.48 1.82 -0.31
C TRP A 18 -1.10 1.33 0.10
N ALA A 19 -0.45 2.00 1.05
CA ALA A 19 0.82 1.57 1.62
C ALA A 19 0.70 0.20 2.31
N GLU A 20 -0.33 0.00 3.14
CA GLU A 20 -0.59 -1.27 3.83
C GLU A 20 -0.77 -2.44 2.85
N MET A 21 -1.60 -2.25 1.83
CA MET A 21 -1.86 -3.27 0.82
C MET A 21 -0.65 -3.53 -0.06
N THR A 22 0.11 -2.49 -0.40
CA THR A 22 1.34 -2.62 -1.19
C THR A 22 2.41 -3.40 -0.43
N VAL A 23 2.65 -3.07 0.84
CA VAL A 23 3.60 -3.83 1.68
C VAL A 23 3.14 -5.28 1.80
N ALA A 24 1.86 -5.52 2.13
CA ALA A 24 1.32 -6.88 2.23
C ALA A 24 1.49 -7.68 0.93
N ALA A 25 1.26 -7.05 -0.23
CA ALA A 25 1.42 -7.70 -1.53
C ALA A 25 2.87 -8.17 -1.77
N HIS A 26 3.87 -7.35 -1.47
CA HIS A 26 5.28 -7.74 -1.62
C HIS A 26 5.64 -8.91 -0.69
N LEU A 27 5.21 -8.87 0.56
CA LEU A 27 5.48 -9.94 1.53
C LEU A 27 4.84 -11.27 1.13
N LEU A 28 3.63 -11.21 0.56
CA LEU A 28 2.85 -12.38 0.19
C LEU A 28 3.12 -12.84 -1.25
N GLY A 29 3.89 -12.07 -2.02
CA GLY A 29 4.12 -12.32 -3.44
C GLY A 29 2.88 -12.13 -4.30
N TRP A 30 1.95 -11.28 -3.87
CA TRP A 30 0.75 -10.91 -4.62
C TRP A 30 1.04 -9.73 -5.56
N PHE A 31 0.09 -9.48 -6.46
CA PHE A 31 0.15 -8.27 -7.27
C PHE A 31 -0.02 -7.03 -6.41
N THR A 32 0.92 -6.09 -6.53
CA THR A 32 0.82 -4.79 -5.88
C THR A 32 -0.38 -4.02 -6.43
N PRO A 33 -1.28 -3.49 -5.57
CA PRO A 33 -2.39 -2.68 -6.03
C PRO A 33 -1.93 -1.37 -6.68
N LEU A 34 -2.61 -1.01 -7.76
CA LEU A 34 -2.52 0.31 -8.37
C LEU A 34 -3.58 1.23 -7.77
N PRO A 35 -3.30 2.53 -7.59
CA PRO A 35 -4.32 3.48 -7.15
C PRO A 35 -5.40 3.58 -8.23
N GLY A 36 -6.67 3.51 -7.85
CA GLY A 36 -7.78 3.63 -8.81
C GLY A 36 -7.90 5.06 -9.35
N GLU A 37 -8.69 5.23 -10.42
CA GLU A 37 -8.89 6.52 -11.08
C GLU A 37 -9.35 7.62 -10.12
N ALA A 38 -10.28 7.32 -9.21
CA ALA A 38 -10.72 8.27 -8.20
C ALA A 38 -9.57 8.71 -7.26
N MET A 39 -8.73 7.78 -6.81
CA MET A 39 -7.58 8.11 -5.96
C MET A 39 -6.56 8.97 -6.72
N ARG A 40 -6.30 8.67 -8.00
CA ARG A 40 -5.40 9.48 -8.83
C ARG A 40 -5.96 10.89 -9.04
N HIS A 41 -7.26 11.00 -9.32
CA HIS A 41 -7.94 12.28 -9.50
C HIS A 41 -7.83 13.14 -8.23
N ASP A 42 -8.09 12.56 -7.06
CA ASP A 42 -8.08 13.27 -5.79
C ASP A 42 -6.65 13.69 -5.39
N LEU A 43 -5.63 12.87 -5.71
CA LEU A 43 -4.23 13.20 -5.43
C LEU A 43 -3.59 14.13 -6.46
N ALA A 44 -4.09 14.21 -7.69
CA ALA A 44 -3.47 14.96 -8.79
C ALA A 44 -3.26 16.45 -8.49
N PRO A 45 -4.20 17.20 -7.88
CA PRO A 45 -3.98 18.59 -7.49
C PRO A 45 -2.80 18.75 -6.54
N HIS A 46 -2.69 17.86 -5.54
CA HIS A 46 -1.60 17.87 -4.57
C HIS A 46 -0.28 17.42 -5.19
N TRP A 47 -0.29 16.39 -6.05
CA TRP A 47 0.90 15.92 -6.75
C TRP A 47 1.51 17.01 -7.65
N THR A 48 0.66 17.82 -8.27
CA THR A 48 1.08 18.91 -9.15
C THR A 48 1.53 20.16 -8.39
N SER A 49 0.82 20.54 -7.32
CA SER A 49 1.04 21.81 -6.62
C SER A 49 1.96 21.71 -5.39
N ASP A 50 1.99 20.56 -4.72
CA ASP A 50 2.80 20.29 -3.51
C ASP A 50 3.24 18.81 -3.48
N ARG A 51 4.06 18.43 -4.47
CA ARG A 51 4.60 17.07 -4.61
C ARG A 51 5.27 16.59 -3.32
N ARG A 52 5.99 17.48 -2.63
CA ARG A 52 6.74 17.16 -1.41
C ARG A 52 5.82 16.67 -0.30
N LEU A 53 4.65 17.29 -0.13
CA LEU A 53 3.66 16.86 0.86
C LEU A 53 3.17 15.42 0.60
N VAL A 54 2.85 15.10 -0.65
CA VAL A 54 2.40 13.75 -1.03
C VAL A 54 3.52 12.72 -0.84
N GLU A 55 4.75 13.04 -1.26
CA GLU A 55 5.92 12.18 -1.07
C GLU A 55 6.21 11.90 0.42
N CYS A 56 6.12 12.92 1.27
CA CYS A 56 6.25 12.77 2.72
C CYS A 56 5.15 11.89 3.30
N SER A 57 3.91 12.06 2.82
CA SER A 57 2.76 11.27 3.28
C SER A 57 2.91 9.79 2.91
N ILE A 58 3.36 9.51 1.68
CA ILE A 58 3.71 8.16 1.22
C ILE A 58 4.81 7.57 2.11
N GLY A 59 5.92 8.28 2.31
CA GLY A 59 7.04 7.79 3.13
C GLY A 59 6.61 7.41 4.54
N GLN A 60 5.85 8.28 5.21
CA GLN A 60 5.35 8.01 6.57
C GLN A 60 4.37 6.82 6.62
N ALA A 61 3.47 6.69 5.65
CA ALA A 61 2.52 5.59 5.58
C ALA A 61 3.25 4.24 5.36
N VAL A 62 4.24 4.23 4.48
CA VAL A 62 5.05 3.04 4.17
C VAL A 62 5.90 2.63 5.36
N ASP A 63 6.60 3.56 6.00
CA ASP A 63 7.40 3.29 7.20
C ASP A 63 6.55 2.66 8.30
N ARG A 64 5.34 3.21 8.54
CA ARG A 64 4.39 2.65 9.50
C ARG A 64 3.93 1.24 9.13
N ALA A 65 3.62 1.01 7.85
CA ALA A 65 3.19 -0.30 7.35
C ALA A 65 4.31 -1.35 7.47
N VAL A 66 5.56 -1.01 7.12
CA VAL A 66 6.70 -1.93 7.28
C VAL A 66 7.00 -2.17 8.76
N HIS A 67 7.01 -1.12 9.59
CA HIS A 67 7.28 -1.24 11.01
C HIS A 67 6.21 -2.06 11.76
N SER A 68 4.97 -2.13 11.26
CA SER A 68 3.94 -2.99 11.86
C SER A 68 4.20 -4.49 11.63
N ARG A 69 5.18 -4.85 10.78
CA ARG A 69 5.50 -6.21 10.32
C ARG A 69 6.93 -6.63 10.65
N VAL A 70 7.46 -6.15 11.79
CA VAL A 70 8.81 -6.51 12.29
C VAL A 70 9.03 -8.02 12.25
N GLY A 71 10.17 -8.44 11.68
CA GLY A 71 10.56 -9.84 11.53
C GLY A 71 10.03 -10.53 10.27
N ALA A 72 9.21 -9.85 9.45
CA ALA A 72 8.72 -10.40 8.19
C ALA A 72 9.79 -10.49 7.10
N VAL A 73 10.70 -9.52 7.06
CA VAL A 73 11.72 -9.37 6.01
C VAL A 73 13.09 -9.15 6.61
N GLY A 74 14.13 -9.61 5.90
CA GLY A 74 15.52 -9.41 6.30
C GLY A 74 15.96 -7.94 6.28
N SER A 75 15.38 -7.14 5.38
CA SER A 75 15.77 -5.74 5.16
C SER A 75 14.55 -4.80 5.14
N PRO A 76 13.98 -4.45 6.30
CA PRO A 76 12.77 -3.61 6.36
C PRO A 76 12.98 -2.21 5.79
N GLY A 77 14.14 -1.56 6.02
CA GLY A 77 14.43 -0.24 5.45
C GLY A 77 14.44 -0.25 3.91
N ALA A 78 15.11 -1.25 3.32
CA ALA A 78 15.14 -1.41 1.87
C ALA A 78 13.75 -1.68 1.27
N LEU A 79 12.89 -2.43 1.98
CA LEU A 79 11.50 -2.62 1.57
C LEU A 79 10.72 -1.31 1.59
N ALA A 80 10.90 -0.48 2.63
CA ALA A 80 10.22 0.80 2.74
C ALA A 80 10.62 1.76 1.62
N GLU A 81 11.92 1.85 1.33
CA GLU A 81 12.44 2.64 0.21
C GLU A 81 11.89 2.19 -1.14
N HIS A 82 11.90 0.87 -1.39
CA HIS A 82 11.36 0.26 -2.60
C HIS A 82 9.87 0.58 -2.79
N VAL A 83 9.06 0.34 -1.75
CA VAL A 83 7.61 0.57 -1.80
C VAL A 83 7.28 2.06 -1.97
N ALA A 84 7.99 2.95 -1.28
CA ALA A 84 7.78 4.39 -1.43
C ALA A 84 8.19 4.89 -2.82
N ALA A 85 9.28 4.37 -3.40
CA ALA A 85 9.66 4.66 -4.79
C ALA A 85 8.60 4.15 -5.78
N LEU A 86 8.12 2.93 -5.60
CA LEU A 86 7.07 2.33 -6.43
C LEU A 86 5.78 3.16 -6.42
N MET A 87 5.27 3.53 -5.24
CA MET A 87 4.05 4.32 -5.13
C MET A 87 4.17 5.69 -5.81
N ARG A 88 5.33 6.35 -5.69
CA ARG A 88 5.59 7.62 -6.40
C ARG A 88 5.58 7.43 -7.92
N ALA A 89 6.26 6.40 -8.43
CA ALA A 89 6.27 6.07 -9.85
C ALA A 89 4.84 5.79 -10.37
N GLN A 90 4.01 5.09 -9.59
CA GLN A 90 2.60 4.82 -9.94
C GLN A 90 1.73 6.09 -10.03
N LEU A 91 2.09 7.18 -9.35
CA LEU A 91 1.44 8.49 -9.52
C LEU A 91 1.95 9.23 -10.76
N ASP A 92 3.19 9.00 -11.16
CA ASP A 92 3.76 9.50 -12.42
C ASP A 92 3.30 8.66 -13.64
N GLY A 93 2.52 7.59 -13.42
CA GLY A 93 1.94 6.73 -14.47
C GLY A 93 2.78 5.49 -14.80
N ASP A 94 3.90 5.32 -14.11
CA ASP A 94 4.81 4.18 -14.30
C ASP A 94 4.40 2.97 -13.46
N ASP A 95 4.85 1.80 -13.90
CA ASP A 95 4.68 0.56 -13.16
C ASP A 95 5.98 -0.24 -13.08
N PRO A 96 6.92 0.17 -12.20
CA PRO A 96 8.27 -0.39 -12.19
C PRO A 96 8.36 -1.75 -11.49
N CYS A 97 7.27 -2.30 -10.93
CA CYS A 97 7.32 -3.55 -10.16
C CYS A 97 7.33 -4.78 -11.10
N PRO A 98 8.44 -5.54 -11.18
CA PRO A 98 8.42 -6.82 -11.87
C PRO A 98 7.57 -7.83 -11.07
N VAL A 99 6.95 -8.78 -11.77
CA VAL A 99 6.09 -9.77 -11.10
C VAL A 99 6.92 -10.62 -10.12
N ALA A 100 6.40 -10.79 -8.90
CA ALA A 100 6.82 -11.77 -7.89
C ALA A 100 8.17 -11.55 -7.16
N GLU A 101 8.74 -10.34 -7.16
CA GLU A 101 9.96 -9.91 -6.44
C GLU A 101 10.33 -10.75 -5.20
N PRO A 102 11.09 -11.85 -5.35
CA PRO A 102 11.25 -12.86 -4.31
C PRO A 102 11.99 -12.36 -3.08
N GLN A 103 12.86 -11.36 -3.26
CA GLN A 103 13.67 -10.76 -2.19
C GLN A 103 12.82 -10.09 -1.11
N TRP A 104 11.58 -9.70 -1.41
CA TRP A 104 10.66 -9.08 -0.47
C TRP A 104 9.73 -10.07 0.20
N LYS A 105 9.67 -11.32 -0.28
CA LYS A 105 8.75 -12.31 0.27
C LYS A 105 9.12 -12.62 1.71
N ALA A 106 8.08 -12.75 2.51
CA ALA A 106 8.20 -13.20 3.87
C ALA A 106 8.88 -14.58 3.98
N GLY A 107 9.70 -14.76 5.03
CA GLY A 107 10.33 -16.03 5.34
C GLY A 107 9.32 -17.16 5.64
N LYS A 108 9.71 -18.42 5.38
CA LYS A 108 8.89 -19.61 5.70
C LYS A 108 8.62 -19.71 7.21
N GLY A 109 7.39 -20.07 7.60
CA GLY A 109 7.01 -20.37 8.99
C GLY A 109 6.42 -19.20 9.79
N ALA A 110 6.23 -18.04 9.18
CA ALA A 110 5.71 -16.87 9.87
C ALA A 110 4.20 -16.72 9.78
N ARG A 111 3.63 -15.96 10.72
CA ARG A 111 2.18 -15.87 10.95
C ARG A 111 1.50 -15.02 9.88
N THR A 112 0.63 -15.65 9.07
CA THR A 112 -0.14 -15.01 7.97
C THR A 112 -0.85 -13.73 8.39
N ARG A 113 -1.41 -13.66 9.61
CA ARG A 113 -2.07 -12.44 10.11
C ARG A 113 -1.10 -11.26 10.21
N GLN A 114 0.11 -11.46 10.70
CA GLN A 114 1.08 -10.35 10.87
C GLN A 114 1.49 -9.77 9.52
N TYR A 115 1.53 -10.58 8.47
CA TYR A 115 1.85 -10.09 7.12
C TYR A 115 0.72 -9.33 6.47
N TYR A 116 -0.51 -9.78 6.71
CA TYR A 116 -1.67 -9.14 6.11
C TYR A 116 -2.14 -7.91 6.92
N HIS A 117 -2.30 -8.04 8.24
CA HIS A 117 -2.84 -7.01 9.14
C HIS A 117 -1.77 -6.21 9.91
N GLY A 118 -0.51 -6.65 9.93
CA GLY A 118 0.46 -6.14 10.89
C GLY A 118 0.19 -6.61 12.33
N ARG A 119 0.99 -6.10 13.27
CA ARG A 119 0.95 -6.49 14.70
C ARG A 119 -0.11 -5.76 15.54
N TYR A 120 -0.71 -4.69 15.01
CA TYR A 120 -1.68 -3.89 15.77
C TYR A 120 -3.08 -4.50 15.76
N THR A 121 -3.83 -4.24 16.82
CA THR A 121 -5.24 -4.61 16.98
C THR A 121 -6.01 -3.43 17.60
N PRO A 122 -7.00 -2.84 16.89
CA PRO A 122 -7.34 -3.14 15.51
C PRO A 122 -6.24 -2.67 14.54
N SER A 123 -6.01 -3.43 13.47
CA SER A 123 -5.10 -3.05 12.40
C SER A 123 -5.61 -1.85 11.60
N VAL A 124 -4.75 -1.27 10.76
CA VAL A 124 -5.18 -0.22 9.82
C VAL A 124 -6.29 -0.72 8.91
N LEU A 125 -6.19 -1.95 8.41
CA LEU A 125 -7.24 -2.56 7.59
C LEU A 125 -8.55 -2.73 8.38
N GLU A 126 -8.49 -3.21 9.62
CA GLU A 126 -9.67 -3.38 10.47
C GLU A 126 -10.32 -2.03 10.81
N LYS A 127 -9.52 -0.97 11.03
CA LYS A 127 -10.01 0.40 11.20
C LYS A 127 -10.65 0.96 9.94
N ALA A 128 -10.02 0.77 8.78
CA ALA A 128 -10.54 1.24 7.50
C ALA A 128 -11.84 0.53 7.10
N VAL A 129 -11.97 -0.77 7.44
CA VAL A 129 -13.19 -1.56 7.23
C VAL A 129 -14.27 -1.25 8.27
N GLY A 130 -13.88 -0.74 9.44
CA GLY A 130 -14.76 -0.53 10.59
C GLY A 130 -15.29 -1.86 11.15
N CYS A 131 -14.55 -2.95 10.96
CA CYS A 131 -14.90 -4.30 11.43
C CYS A 131 -13.62 -5.09 11.72
N GLY A 132 -13.54 -5.70 12.91
CA GLY A 132 -12.40 -6.52 13.34
C GLY A 132 -12.59 -8.03 13.18
N ASP A 133 -13.80 -8.47 12.80
CA ASP A 133 -14.16 -9.89 12.65
C ASP A 133 -14.15 -10.26 11.16
N PRO A 134 -13.46 -11.33 10.69
CA PRO A 134 -13.46 -11.78 9.30
C PRO A 134 -14.80 -12.38 8.80
N SER A 135 -15.94 -11.86 9.26
CA SER A 135 -17.28 -12.28 8.83
C SER A 135 -17.56 -11.94 7.36
N GLU A 136 -18.63 -12.48 6.78
CA GLU A 136 -19.09 -12.06 5.45
C GLU A 136 -19.32 -10.55 5.34
N GLU A 137 -19.71 -9.91 6.45
CA GLU A 137 -19.88 -8.47 6.51
C GLU A 137 -18.55 -7.74 6.36
N TRP A 138 -17.47 -8.26 6.95
CA TRP A 138 -16.13 -7.76 6.72
C TRP A 138 -15.71 -7.92 5.27
N ALA A 139 -15.96 -9.07 4.64
CA ALA A 139 -15.63 -9.27 3.22
C ALA A 139 -16.36 -8.26 2.33
N ARG A 140 -17.66 -8.00 2.59
CA ARG A 140 -18.43 -6.98 1.87
C ARG A 140 -17.91 -5.56 2.09
N ARG A 141 -17.56 -5.20 3.33
CA ARG A 141 -17.01 -3.88 3.68
C ARG A 141 -15.61 -3.70 3.08
N PHE A 142 -14.77 -4.72 3.15
CA PHE A 142 -13.44 -4.74 2.56
C PHE A 142 -13.47 -4.62 1.04
N ALA A 143 -14.42 -5.29 0.36
CA ALA A 143 -14.60 -5.12 -1.09
C ALA A 143 -14.95 -3.67 -1.50
N ARG A 144 -15.67 -2.92 -0.65
CA ARG A 144 -15.91 -1.47 -0.86
C ARG A 144 -14.64 -0.66 -0.64
N VAL A 145 -13.88 -0.97 0.40
CA VAL A 145 -12.59 -0.34 0.67
C VAL A 145 -11.63 -0.57 -0.51
N LEU A 146 -11.59 -1.79 -1.08
CA LEU A 146 -10.79 -2.10 -2.26
C LEU A 146 -11.26 -1.42 -3.55
N ALA A 147 -12.47 -0.85 -3.60
CA ALA A 147 -12.95 -0.15 -4.78
C ALA A 147 -12.13 1.12 -5.11
N CYS A 148 -11.32 1.62 -4.17
CA CYS A 148 -10.38 2.70 -4.44
C CYS A 148 -9.15 2.27 -5.25
N PHE A 149 -8.93 0.97 -5.46
CA PHE A 149 -7.83 0.43 -6.26
C PHE A 149 -8.28 0.06 -7.66
N GLU A 150 -7.34 0.10 -8.59
CA GLU A 150 -7.58 -0.33 -9.95
C GLU A 150 -7.82 -1.85 -10.00
N ARG A 151 -8.90 -2.25 -10.66
CA ARG A 151 -9.27 -3.68 -10.82
C ARG A 151 -8.70 -4.30 -12.10
N ARG A 152 -8.02 -3.53 -12.94
CA ARG A 152 -7.48 -4.02 -14.21
C ARG A 152 -6.28 -4.93 -13.92
N PRO A 153 -6.23 -6.13 -14.53
CA PRO A 153 -5.04 -6.96 -14.47
C PRO A 153 -3.85 -6.19 -15.02
N ARG A 154 -2.75 -6.12 -14.25
CA ARG A 154 -1.47 -5.62 -14.76
C ARG A 154 -1.07 -6.44 -15.99
N LYS A 155 -0.77 -5.77 -17.09
CA LYS A 155 -0.08 -6.44 -18.21
C LYS A 155 1.35 -6.72 -17.74
N PRO A 156 1.86 -7.96 -17.87
CA PRO A 156 3.26 -8.23 -17.59
C PRO A 156 4.11 -7.30 -18.46
N VAL A 157 4.96 -6.46 -17.85
CA VAL A 157 6.04 -5.83 -18.59
C VAL A 157 6.98 -6.98 -18.96
N ALA A 158 7.09 -7.28 -20.26
CA ALA A 158 7.99 -8.31 -20.73
C ALA A 158 9.40 -7.96 -20.24
N SER A 159 10.01 -8.83 -19.44
CA SER A 159 11.40 -8.67 -19.05
C SER A 159 12.24 -8.47 -20.30
N PRO A 160 13.16 -7.48 -20.35
CA PRO A 160 14.15 -7.45 -21.42
C PRO A 160 14.90 -8.79 -21.38
N ARG A 161 14.91 -9.52 -22.51
CA ARG A 161 15.74 -10.72 -22.64
C ARG A 161 17.21 -10.32 -22.45
N PRO A 162 18.02 -11.14 -21.76
CA PRO A 162 19.46 -10.94 -21.67
C PRO A 162 20.12 -10.96 -23.05
#